data_AF-A0A415ZYG1-F1
#
_entry.id   AF-A0A415ZYG1-F1
#
_cell.length_a   1.000
_cell.length_b   1.000
_cell.length_c   1.000
_cell.angle_alpha   90.00
_cell.angle_beta   90.00
_cell.angle_gamma   90.00
#
_symmetry.space_group_name_H-M   'P 1'
#
loop_
_entity.id
_entity.type
_entity.pdbx_description
1 polymer ?
#
loop_
_entity_poly.entity_id
_entity_poly.type
_entity_poly.pdbx_seq_one_letter_code
_entity_poly.pdbx_strand_id
1 'polypeptide(L)'
;MKKSPVHSYARKTGRKPMTAQMASESRLRTSQWLKNGCNGFNMKSPISNPMSFWTEQDVLLYIRVRQDEYDSNLRDCNLEVKCSADKRRRKMARNYIKKHKRFEICSVYGDIVGSNGEKESLPENVADMGVLDLDRPLLKTTGCDRTGCMFCGYGCHLEKPGNGRFERMKLTHPKQYDYIMRPREQGGLGYKEIIDWINEHGNFDIRY
;
A
#
# COMPACT_ATOMS: atom_id res chain seq x y z
N MET A 1 -8.54 19.97 -5.37
CA MET A 1 -8.45 19.46 -3.98
C MET A 1 -7.04 19.07 -3.54
N LYS A 2 -6.26 18.22 -4.25
CA LYS A 2 -4.93 17.76 -3.72
C LYS A 2 -3.72 18.64 -4.09
N LYS A 3 -3.59 19.06 -5.35
CA LYS A 3 -2.37 19.75 -5.84
C LYS A 3 -2.23 21.19 -5.32
N SER A 4 -3.32 21.97 -5.35
CA SER A 4 -3.30 23.40 -4.97
C SER A 4 -2.85 23.64 -3.52
N PRO A 5 -3.37 22.92 -2.49
CA PRO A 5 -2.88 23.07 -1.12
C PRO A 5 -1.38 22.77 -0.97
N VAL A 6 -0.89 21.73 -1.64
CA VAL A 6 0.54 21.35 -1.60
C VAL A 6 1.42 22.45 -2.21
N HIS A 7 1.01 23.02 -3.35
CA HIS A 7 1.74 24.14 -3.95
C HIS A 7 1.72 25.39 -3.07
N SER A 8 0.59 25.68 -2.42
CA SER A 8 0.48 26.79 -1.47
C SER A 8 1.41 26.61 -0.27
N TYR A 9 1.46 25.41 0.31
CA TYR A 9 2.37 25.06 1.40
C TYR A 9 3.85 25.17 0.99
N ALA A 10 4.20 24.65 -0.18
CA ALA A 10 5.57 24.71 -0.70
C ALA A 10 6.01 26.17 -0.95
N ARG A 11 5.11 27.02 -1.46
CA ARG A 11 5.40 28.45 -1.67
C ARG A 11 5.58 29.20 -0.35
N LYS A 12 4.76 28.90 0.66
CA LYS A 12 4.83 29.55 1.98
C LYS A 12 6.06 29.13 2.80
N THR A 13 6.47 27.87 2.70
CA THR A 13 7.53 27.31 3.58
C THR A 13 8.87 27.12 2.90
N GLY A 14 8.94 27.21 1.56
CA GLY A 14 10.14 26.89 0.77
C GLY A 14 10.48 25.38 0.73
N ARG A 15 9.76 24.55 1.48
CA ARG A 15 10.01 23.10 1.60
C ARG A 15 9.71 22.38 0.29
N LYS A 16 10.54 21.39 -0.04
CA LYS A 16 10.35 20.52 -1.20
C LYS A 16 9.72 19.19 -0.77
N PRO A 17 8.80 18.63 -1.57
CA PRO A 17 8.13 17.39 -1.20
C PRO A 17 9.07 16.20 -1.36
N MET A 18 8.95 15.27 -0.41
CA MET A 18 9.43 13.89 -0.54
C MET A 18 8.20 13.00 -0.74
N THR A 19 8.19 12.17 -1.78
CA THR A 19 7.05 11.29 -2.07
C THR A 19 7.48 9.84 -2.15
N ALA A 20 6.58 8.95 -1.71
CA ALA A 20 6.76 7.50 -1.74
C ALA A 20 6.30 6.90 -3.08
N GLN A 21 6.54 7.60 -4.20
CA GLN A 21 6.23 7.07 -5.53
C GLN A 21 7.28 6.03 -5.92
N MET A 22 6.80 4.89 -6.41
CA MET A 22 7.60 3.79 -6.94
C MET A 22 7.52 3.80 -8.47
N ALA A 23 8.64 3.48 -9.15
CA ALA A 23 8.71 3.41 -10.60
C ALA A 23 7.85 2.28 -11.17
N SER A 24 7.64 1.22 -10.39
CA SER A 24 6.83 0.04 -10.70
C SER A 24 5.33 0.33 -10.84
N GLU A 25 4.85 1.48 -10.35
CA GLU A 25 3.40 1.76 -10.30
C GLU A 25 2.81 2.22 -11.65
N SER A 26 3.63 2.71 -12.58
CA SER A 26 3.16 3.16 -13.89
C SER A 26 4.32 3.39 -14.86
N ARG A 27 4.10 3.11 -16.15
CA ARG A 27 5.05 3.42 -17.24
C ARG A 27 5.52 4.88 -17.21
N LEU A 28 4.62 5.82 -16.92
CA LEU A 28 4.95 7.25 -16.80
C LEU A 28 5.91 7.52 -15.63
N ARG A 29 5.75 6.82 -14.51
CA ARG A 29 6.64 6.93 -13.34
C ARG A 29 7.99 6.30 -13.65
N THR A 30 8.02 5.16 -14.33
CA THR A 30 9.25 4.55 -14.83
C THR A 30 10.03 5.49 -15.74
N SER A 31 9.39 6.10 -16.74
CA SER A 31 10.04 7.05 -17.64
C SER A 31 10.55 8.30 -16.92
N GLN A 32 9.84 8.78 -15.90
CA GLN A 32 10.32 9.92 -15.09
C GLN A 32 11.52 9.55 -14.23
N TRP A 33 11.50 8.36 -13.62
CA TRP A 33 12.62 7.85 -12.84
C TRP A 33 13.86 7.62 -13.70
N LEU A 34 13.73 7.09 -14.92
CA LEU A 34 14.84 6.96 -15.87
C LEU A 34 15.46 8.31 -16.27
N LYS A 35 14.66 9.38 -16.33
CA LYS A 35 15.14 10.72 -16.68
C LYS A 35 15.82 11.45 -15.52
N ASN A 36 15.24 11.38 -14.34
CA ASN A 36 15.60 12.23 -13.20
C ASN A 36 16.22 11.47 -12.02
N GLY A 37 16.25 10.14 -12.09
CA GLY A 37 16.63 9.27 -10.97
C GLY A 37 15.66 9.35 -9.80
N CYS A 38 16.13 8.95 -8.62
CA CYS A 38 15.36 9.01 -7.38
C CYS A 38 15.11 10.46 -6.93
N ASN A 39 16.04 11.38 -7.19
CA ASN A 39 15.97 12.77 -6.74
C ASN A 39 16.13 13.72 -7.93
N GLY A 40 15.02 14.32 -8.36
CA GLY A 40 15.05 15.29 -9.45
C GLY A 40 15.41 16.68 -8.95
N PHE A 41 16.69 16.91 -8.62
CA PHE A 41 17.18 18.21 -8.14
C PHE A 41 17.06 19.32 -9.19
N ASN A 42 17.25 18.97 -10.47
CA ASN A 42 17.30 19.91 -11.59
C ASN A 42 15.92 20.21 -12.20
N MET A 43 14.83 19.73 -11.59
CA MET A 43 13.47 19.99 -12.08
C MET A 43 13.01 21.40 -11.72
N LYS A 44 12.15 22.01 -12.55
CA LYS A 44 11.46 23.28 -12.25
C LYS A 44 10.78 23.26 -10.87
N SER A 45 10.35 22.10 -10.41
CA SER A 45 9.92 21.86 -9.04
C SER A 45 10.63 20.62 -8.53
N PRO A 46 11.69 20.76 -7.71
CA PRO A 46 12.44 19.63 -7.18
C PRO A 46 11.57 18.74 -6.29
N ILE A 47 11.69 17.43 -6.47
CA ILE A 47 10.98 16.39 -5.71
C ILE A 47 11.95 15.23 -5.44
N SER A 48 11.88 14.69 -4.24
CA SER A 48 12.63 13.49 -3.84
C SER A 48 11.72 12.28 -3.78
N ASN A 49 12.09 11.20 -4.46
CA ASN A 49 11.38 9.93 -4.52
C ASN A 49 12.31 8.78 -4.14
N PRO A 50 12.71 8.65 -2.86
CA PRO A 50 13.68 7.66 -2.42
C PRO A 50 13.19 6.21 -2.62
N MET A 51 11.87 5.99 -2.62
CA MET A 51 11.26 4.68 -2.85
C MET A 51 11.11 4.33 -4.34
N SER A 52 11.58 5.16 -5.27
CA SER A 52 11.36 4.91 -6.71
C SER A 52 11.85 3.55 -7.20
N PHE A 53 12.97 3.07 -6.65
CA PHE A 53 13.58 1.80 -7.05
C PHE A 53 12.95 0.58 -6.38
N TRP A 54 12.14 0.77 -5.34
CA TRP A 54 11.47 -0.33 -4.64
C TRP A 54 10.32 -0.85 -5.50
N THR A 55 10.17 -2.17 -5.51
CA THR A 55 8.98 -2.85 -6.01
C THR A 55 7.94 -2.98 -4.91
N GLU A 56 6.72 -3.34 -5.28
CA GLU A 56 5.68 -3.66 -4.30
C GLU A 56 6.08 -4.85 -3.42
N GLN A 57 6.75 -5.86 -4.00
CA GLN A 57 7.25 -7.01 -3.27
C GLN A 57 8.36 -6.62 -2.29
N ASP A 58 9.18 -5.60 -2.59
CA ASP A 58 10.13 -5.01 -1.63
C ASP A 58 9.44 -4.45 -0.41
N VAL A 59 8.37 -3.69 -0.62
CA VAL A 59 7.62 -3.09 0.47
C VAL A 59 6.95 -4.18 1.32
N LEU A 60 6.28 -5.15 0.69
CA LEU A 60 5.61 -6.24 1.40
C LEU A 60 6.60 -7.12 2.17
N LEU A 61 7.74 -7.49 1.55
CA LEU A 61 8.78 -8.26 2.22
C LEU A 61 9.35 -7.50 3.40
N TYR A 62 9.68 -6.22 3.22
CA TYR A 62 10.23 -5.41 4.31
C TYR A 62 9.28 -5.36 5.51
N ILE A 63 7.98 -5.17 5.28
CA ILE A 63 6.98 -5.19 6.35
C ILE A 63 6.94 -6.58 7.02
N ARG A 64 6.88 -7.65 6.22
CA ARG A 64 6.81 -9.03 6.71
C ARG A 64 8.02 -9.39 7.58
N VAL A 65 9.24 -9.07 7.13
CA VAL A 65 10.49 -9.29 7.86
C VAL A 65 10.48 -8.56 9.20
N ARG A 66 10.05 -7.29 9.21
CA ARG A 66 9.98 -6.49 10.45
C ARG A 66 8.94 -7.02 11.43
N GLN A 67 7.82 -7.55 10.92
CA GLN A 67 6.82 -8.20 11.75
C GLN A 67 7.34 -9.51 12.33
N ASP A 68 7.99 -10.36 11.52
CA ASP A 68 8.60 -11.62 11.99
C ASP A 68 9.69 -11.38 13.03
N GLU A 69 10.55 -10.39 12.82
CA GLU A 69 11.60 -10.02 13.77
C GLU A 69 10.98 -9.63 15.12
N TYR A 70 9.92 -8.83 15.10
CA TYR A 70 9.19 -8.45 16.31
C TYR A 70 8.52 -9.65 16.98
N ASP A 71 7.80 -10.47 16.21
CA ASP A 71 7.05 -11.63 16.71
C ASP A 71 8.01 -12.71 17.27
N SER A 72 9.19 -12.87 16.67
CA SER A 72 10.27 -13.73 17.18
C SER A 72 10.80 -13.24 18.53
N ASN A 73 11.14 -11.94 18.64
CA ASN A 73 11.55 -11.36 19.93
C ASN A 73 10.44 -11.46 21.00
N LEU A 74 9.17 -11.38 20.61
CA LEU A 74 8.04 -11.56 21.53
C LEU A 74 7.96 -12.99 22.06
N ARG A 75 8.22 -14.00 21.21
CA ARG A 75 8.34 -15.41 21.65
C ARG A 75 9.50 -15.58 22.63
N ASP A 76 10.66 -15.01 22.32
CA ASP A 76 11.84 -15.07 23.18
C ASP A 76 11.64 -14.38 24.54
N CYS A 77 10.79 -13.35 24.61
CA CYS A 77 10.42 -12.72 25.88
C CYS A 77 9.64 -13.66 26.81
N ASN A 78 8.88 -14.58 26.22
CA ASN A 78 8.01 -15.54 26.90
C ASN A 78 8.64 -16.93 27.06
N LEU A 79 9.89 -17.11 26.60
CA LEU A 79 10.62 -18.37 26.70
C LEU A 79 10.89 -18.76 28.17
N GLU A 80 10.71 -20.05 28.48
CA GLU A 80 11.16 -20.64 29.73
C GLU A 80 12.69 -20.60 29.83
N VAL A 81 13.21 -20.11 30.95
CA VAL A 81 14.65 -19.98 31.16
C VAL A 81 15.17 -21.28 31.77
N LYS A 82 15.84 -22.11 30.97
CA LYS A 82 16.46 -23.36 31.42
C LYS A 82 17.96 -23.20 31.63
N CYS A 83 18.60 -22.32 30.88
CA CYS A 83 20.03 -22.04 31.00
C CYS A 83 20.37 -20.54 31.04
N SER A 84 21.63 -20.22 31.40
CA SER A 84 22.14 -18.85 31.40
C SER A 84 22.11 -18.18 30.01
N ALA A 85 22.17 -18.97 28.92
CA ALA A 85 22.03 -18.44 27.57
C ALA A 85 20.60 -17.94 27.29
N ASP A 86 19.58 -18.64 27.78
CA ASP A 86 18.18 -18.23 27.67
C ASP A 86 17.91 -16.93 28.43
N LYS A 87 18.53 -16.78 29.60
CA LYS A 87 18.46 -15.53 30.38
C LYS A 87 19.02 -14.33 29.59
N ARG A 88 20.11 -14.53 28.84
CA ARG A 88 20.69 -13.50 27.95
C ARG A 88 19.76 -13.20 26.76
N ARG A 89 19.26 -14.23 26.06
CA ARG A 89 18.32 -14.08 24.94
C ARG A 89 17.06 -13.33 25.35
N ARG A 90 16.42 -13.75 26.44
CA ARG A 90 15.23 -13.09 27.01
C ARG A 90 15.50 -11.63 27.38
N LYS A 91 16.67 -11.31 27.93
CA LYS A 91 17.06 -9.92 28.25
C LYS A 91 17.20 -9.07 26.99
N MET A 92 17.85 -9.59 25.95
CA MET A 92 18.01 -8.90 24.66
C MET A 92 16.65 -8.65 24.00
N ALA A 93 15.81 -9.67 23.94
CA ALA A 93 14.47 -9.58 23.37
C ALA A 93 13.58 -8.55 24.10
N ARG A 94 13.63 -8.51 25.44
CA ARG A 94 12.90 -7.51 26.24
C ARG A 94 13.40 -6.09 25.95
N ASN A 95 14.70 -5.91 25.78
CA ASN A 95 15.26 -4.61 25.41
C ASN A 95 14.84 -4.18 24.01
N TYR A 96 14.77 -5.13 23.06
CA TYR A 96 14.28 -4.89 21.71
C TYR A 96 12.82 -4.43 21.71
N ILE A 97 11.91 -5.17 22.33
CA ILE A 97 10.47 -4.86 22.37
C ILE A 97 10.18 -3.53 23.06
N LYS A 98 10.99 -3.14 24.06
CA LYS A 98 10.86 -1.83 24.69
C LYS A 98 11.19 -0.68 23.74
N LYS A 99 12.10 -0.89 22.79
CA LYS A 99 12.60 0.14 21.87
C LYS A 99 11.80 0.18 20.57
N HIS A 100 11.30 -0.95 20.11
CA HIS A 100 10.63 -1.11 18.83
C HIS A 100 9.14 -1.38 19.01
N LYS A 101 8.32 -0.84 18.10
CA LYS A 101 6.90 -1.20 18.00
C LYS A 101 6.70 -2.15 16.84
N ARG A 102 5.73 -3.06 16.97
CA ARG A 102 5.32 -3.91 15.86
C ARG A 102 4.83 -3.03 14.71
N PHE A 103 5.26 -3.33 13.49
CA PHE A 103 4.82 -2.58 12.31
C PHE A 103 3.38 -2.99 11.97
N GLU A 104 2.44 -2.06 12.11
CA GLU A 104 1.02 -2.28 11.83
C GLU A 104 0.68 -1.82 10.41
N ILE A 105 0.00 -2.67 9.65
CA ILE A 105 -0.60 -2.31 8.37
C ILE A 105 -2.05 -1.91 8.59
N CYS A 106 -2.56 -1.01 7.73
CA CYS A 106 -3.96 -0.58 7.82
C CYS A 106 -4.89 -1.79 7.66
N SER A 107 -5.92 -1.86 8.50
CA SER A 107 -6.86 -2.99 8.59
C SER A 107 -7.49 -3.39 7.26
N VAL A 108 -7.63 -2.43 6.33
CA VAL A 108 -8.17 -2.65 4.98
C VAL A 108 -7.32 -3.63 4.16
N TYR A 109 -6.02 -3.72 4.42
CA TYR A 109 -5.09 -4.61 3.73
C TYR A 109 -5.04 -6.01 4.36
N GLY A 110 -5.55 -6.19 5.58
CA GLY A 110 -5.52 -7.47 6.28
C GLY A 110 -4.12 -7.88 6.73
N ASP A 111 -3.71 -9.11 6.42
CA ASP A 111 -2.39 -9.67 6.72
C ASP A 111 -1.58 -9.88 5.43
N ILE A 112 -0.25 -9.98 5.56
CA ILE A 112 0.65 -10.32 4.44
C ILE A 112 0.89 -11.84 4.46
N VAL A 113 0.49 -12.50 3.36
CA VAL A 113 0.60 -13.96 3.18
C VAL A 113 1.36 -14.28 1.89
N GLY A 114 1.89 -15.50 1.79
CA GLY A 114 2.48 -16.00 0.54
C GLY A 114 1.41 -16.21 -0.54
N SER A 115 1.85 -16.37 -1.79
CA SER A 115 1.00 -16.60 -2.95
C SER A 115 0.03 -17.77 -2.76
N ASN A 116 0.50 -18.80 -2.04
CA ASN A 116 -0.25 -20.02 -1.67
C ASN A 116 -1.30 -19.80 -0.57
N GLY A 117 -1.41 -18.58 0.00
CA GLY A 117 -2.34 -18.26 1.09
C GLY A 117 -1.85 -18.68 2.48
N GLU A 118 -0.75 -19.42 2.55
CA GLU A 118 -0.08 -19.75 3.80
C GLU A 118 0.96 -18.69 4.19
N LYS A 119 1.26 -18.61 5.48
CA LYS A 119 2.42 -17.86 5.96
C LYS A 119 3.67 -18.66 5.64
N GLU A 120 4.12 -18.57 4.40
CA GLU A 120 5.41 -19.14 3.99
C GLU A 120 6.50 -18.61 4.93
N SER A 121 7.34 -19.53 5.40
CA SER A 121 8.54 -19.18 6.14
C SER A 121 9.47 -18.42 5.20
N LEU A 122 9.74 -17.16 5.51
CA LEU A 122 10.80 -16.44 4.82
C LEU A 122 12.14 -17.16 5.09
N PRO A 123 13.05 -17.25 4.10
CA PRO A 123 14.40 -17.71 4.35
C PRO A 123 15.07 -16.84 5.42
N GLU A 124 15.86 -17.47 6.31
CA GLU A 124 16.40 -16.86 7.54
C GLU A 124 17.27 -15.60 7.27
N ASN A 125 17.87 -15.49 6.08
CA ASN A 125 18.67 -14.34 5.66
C ASN A 125 18.10 -13.69 4.40
N VAL A 126 17.63 -12.45 4.54
CA VAL A 126 17.23 -11.59 3.40
C VAL A 126 18.41 -11.31 2.46
N ALA A 127 19.66 -11.43 2.95
CA ALA A 127 20.89 -11.25 2.16
C ALA A 127 21.22 -12.46 1.26
N ASP A 128 20.67 -13.64 1.55
CA ASP A 128 20.84 -14.84 0.72
C ASP A 128 19.80 -14.91 -0.42
N MET A 129 18.80 -14.02 -0.43
CA MET A 129 17.93 -13.84 -1.59
C MET A 129 18.73 -13.14 -2.68
N GLY A 130 19.22 -13.92 -3.64
CA GLY A 130 20.15 -13.49 -4.67
C GLY A 130 19.70 -12.24 -5.45
N VAL A 131 20.67 -11.64 -6.13
CA VAL A 131 20.56 -10.41 -6.96
C VAL A 131 19.43 -10.43 -8.01
N LEU A 132 18.86 -11.61 -8.33
CA LEU A 132 17.92 -11.82 -9.43
C LEU A 132 16.45 -12.02 -9.03
N ASP A 133 16.05 -11.78 -7.77
CA ASP A 133 14.64 -11.89 -7.30
C ASP A 133 13.97 -13.27 -7.53
N LEU A 134 14.68 -14.28 -8.07
CA LEU A 134 14.13 -15.59 -8.45
C LEU A 134 13.73 -16.45 -7.25
N ASP A 135 14.40 -16.27 -6.11
CA ASP A 135 14.15 -17.03 -4.88
C ASP A 135 13.23 -16.29 -3.89
N ARG A 136 12.60 -15.19 -4.34
CA ARG A 136 11.77 -14.36 -3.47
C ARG A 136 10.34 -14.92 -3.39
N PRO A 137 9.80 -15.12 -2.18
CA PRO A 137 8.40 -15.52 -2.06
C PRO A 137 7.49 -14.39 -2.55
N LEU A 138 6.52 -14.76 -3.39
CA LEU A 138 5.49 -13.83 -3.85
C LEU A 138 4.51 -13.57 -2.72
N LEU A 139 4.48 -12.33 -2.23
CA LEU A 139 3.62 -11.90 -1.14
C LEU A 139 2.39 -11.16 -1.65
N LYS A 140 1.27 -11.35 -0.96
CA LYS A 140 -0.01 -10.67 -1.20
C LYS A 140 -0.67 -10.26 0.11
N THR A 141 -1.53 -9.25 0.03
CA THR A 141 -2.41 -8.84 1.13
C THR A 141 -3.68 -9.68 1.13
N THR A 142 -4.19 -10.06 2.30
CA THR A 142 -5.44 -10.85 2.39
C THR A 142 -6.68 -10.02 2.12
N GLY A 143 -6.61 -8.71 2.35
CA GLY A 143 -7.72 -7.78 2.17
C GLY A 143 -7.76 -7.19 0.76
N CYS A 144 -7.40 -5.92 0.64
CA CYS A 144 -7.44 -5.20 -0.63
C CYS A 144 -6.05 -5.08 -1.24
N ASP A 145 -5.93 -5.33 -2.55
CA ASP A 145 -4.70 -5.03 -3.28
C ASP A 145 -4.72 -3.58 -3.73
N ARG A 146 -3.68 -2.82 -3.36
CA ARG A 146 -3.42 -1.42 -3.76
C ARG A 146 -4.66 -0.55 -3.94
N THR A 147 -5.28 -0.13 -2.84
CA THR A 147 -6.46 0.72 -2.92
C THR A 147 -6.11 2.10 -3.52
N GLY A 148 -6.66 2.40 -4.69
CA GLY A 148 -6.57 3.71 -5.32
C GLY A 148 -7.47 4.76 -4.65
N CYS A 149 -7.74 5.86 -5.36
CA CYS A 149 -8.72 6.84 -4.89
C CYS A 149 -10.12 6.21 -4.85
N MET A 150 -10.79 6.28 -3.69
CA MET A 150 -12.16 5.75 -3.52
C MET A 150 -13.13 6.30 -4.57
N PHE A 151 -12.99 7.57 -4.95
CA PHE A 151 -13.87 8.22 -5.94
C PHE A 151 -13.55 7.85 -7.40
N CYS A 152 -12.46 7.16 -7.70
CA CYS A 152 -12.06 6.92 -9.08
C CYS A 152 -12.92 5.78 -9.67
N GLY A 153 -13.68 6.07 -10.73
CA GLY A 153 -14.43 5.06 -11.51
C GLY A 153 -13.63 4.40 -12.65
N TYR A 154 -12.32 4.66 -12.74
CA TYR A 154 -11.55 4.16 -13.88
C TYR A 154 -11.35 2.64 -13.81
N GLY A 155 -11.80 1.93 -14.85
CA GLY A 155 -11.70 0.47 -14.95
C GLY A 155 -12.81 -0.31 -14.26
N CYS A 156 -13.89 0.34 -13.80
CA CYS A 156 -15.05 -0.36 -13.19
C CYS A 156 -15.69 -1.40 -14.12
N HIS A 157 -15.62 -1.19 -15.43
CA HIS A 157 -16.14 -2.12 -16.44
C HIS A 157 -15.34 -3.43 -16.56
N LEU A 158 -14.11 -3.48 -16.02
CA LEU A 158 -13.27 -4.70 -16.00
C LEU A 158 -13.45 -5.50 -14.71
N GLU A 159 -14.22 -4.99 -13.75
CA GLU A 159 -14.39 -5.63 -12.44
C GLU A 159 -15.38 -6.79 -12.56
N LYS A 160 -15.07 -7.90 -11.88
CA LYS A 160 -15.94 -9.07 -11.87
C LYS A 160 -17.24 -8.74 -11.11
N PRO A 161 -18.41 -9.24 -11.57
CA PRO A 161 -19.67 -9.05 -10.86
C PRO A 161 -19.57 -9.52 -9.40
N GLY A 162 -20.02 -8.69 -8.44
CA GLY A 162 -19.93 -8.97 -7.00
C GLY A 162 -18.64 -8.50 -6.32
N ASN A 163 -17.61 -8.15 -7.09
CA ASN A 163 -16.38 -7.53 -6.60
C ASN A 163 -16.21 -6.08 -7.07
N GLY A 164 -17.29 -5.46 -7.58
CA GLY A 164 -17.27 -4.08 -8.06
C GLY A 164 -16.92 -3.10 -6.94
N ARG A 165 -16.12 -2.08 -7.24
CA ARG A 165 -15.67 -1.10 -6.24
C ARG A 165 -16.83 -0.31 -5.64
N PHE A 166 -17.86 -0.03 -6.43
CA PHE A 166 -19.03 0.72 -5.98
C PHE A 166 -19.92 -0.15 -5.07
N GLU A 167 -20.13 -1.42 -5.43
CA GLU A 167 -20.83 -2.40 -4.59
C GLU A 167 -20.11 -2.57 -3.23
N ARG A 168 -18.79 -2.72 -3.25
CA ARG A 168 -17.96 -2.79 -2.04
C ARG A 168 -18.02 -1.51 -1.21
N MET A 169 -18.07 -0.35 -1.87
CA MET A 169 -18.18 0.93 -1.19
C MET A 169 -19.55 1.12 -0.54
N LYS A 170 -20.62 0.64 -1.16
CA LYS A 170 -21.97 0.64 -0.60
C LYS A 170 -22.02 -0.11 0.74
N LEU A 171 -21.32 -1.25 0.82
CA LEU A 171 -21.22 -2.05 2.04
C LEU A 171 -20.29 -1.43 3.10
N THR A 172 -19.10 -0.97 2.69
CA THR A 172 -18.07 -0.51 3.63
C THR A 172 -18.23 0.95 4.08
N HIS A 173 -18.65 1.85 3.18
CA HIS A 173 -18.70 3.30 3.40
C HIS A 173 -19.96 3.93 2.78
N PRO A 174 -21.17 3.67 3.33
CA PRO A 174 -22.44 4.10 2.72
C PRO A 174 -22.58 5.62 2.58
N LYS A 175 -22.01 6.41 3.50
CA LYS A 175 -22.03 7.89 3.41
C LYS A 175 -21.25 8.42 2.22
N GLN A 176 -20.13 7.79 1.89
CA GLN A 176 -19.31 8.20 0.75
C GLN A 176 -19.96 7.76 -0.56
N TYR A 177 -20.53 6.54 -0.56
CA TYR A 177 -21.32 6.04 -1.68
C TYR A 177 -22.48 6.98 -2.02
N ASP A 178 -23.26 7.39 -1.02
CA ASP A 178 -24.38 8.33 -1.19
C ASP A 178 -23.91 9.65 -1.81
N TYR A 179 -22.83 10.24 -1.29
CA TYR A 179 -22.27 11.46 -1.86
C TYR A 179 -21.84 11.33 -3.34
N ILE A 180 -21.27 10.18 -3.71
CA ILE A 180 -20.80 9.92 -5.08
C ILE A 180 -21.98 9.75 -6.04
N MET A 181 -22.99 8.98 -5.62
CA MET A 181 -24.14 8.63 -6.46
C MET A 181 -25.16 9.76 -6.55
N ARG A 182 -25.23 10.62 -5.53
CA ARG A 182 -26.16 11.75 -5.49
C ARG A 182 -25.94 12.71 -6.67
N PRO A 183 -27.02 13.25 -7.28
CA PRO A 183 -26.94 14.25 -8.35
C PRO A 183 -26.15 15.49 -7.95
N ARG A 184 -25.58 16.19 -8.94
CA ARG A 184 -24.82 17.43 -8.72
C ARG A 184 -25.65 18.56 -8.13
N GLU A 185 -26.93 18.61 -8.47
CA GLU A 185 -27.88 19.62 -7.97
C GLU A 185 -28.05 19.55 -6.45
N GLN A 186 -27.94 18.34 -5.89
CA GLN A 186 -28.03 18.10 -4.44
C GLN A 186 -26.64 18.08 -3.76
N GLY A 187 -25.62 18.59 -4.45
CA GLY A 187 -24.25 18.69 -3.95
C GLY A 187 -23.43 17.39 -4.02
N GLY A 188 -23.87 16.39 -4.80
CA GLY A 188 -23.13 15.15 -5.04
C GLY A 188 -22.22 15.19 -6.27
N LEU A 189 -21.62 14.05 -6.63
CA LEU A 189 -20.77 13.94 -7.83
C LEU A 189 -21.54 13.53 -9.09
N GLY A 190 -22.76 12.98 -8.95
CA GLY A 190 -23.63 12.58 -10.06
C GLY A 190 -23.18 11.31 -10.79
N TYR A 191 -22.55 10.36 -10.11
CA TYR A 191 -22.02 9.16 -10.79
C TYR A 191 -23.12 8.26 -11.31
N LYS A 192 -24.28 8.22 -10.64
CA LYS A 192 -25.40 7.36 -11.03
C LYS A 192 -25.83 7.59 -12.48
N GLU A 193 -26.15 8.84 -12.81
CA GLU A 193 -26.59 9.25 -14.16
C GLU A 193 -25.54 8.92 -15.23
N ILE A 194 -24.26 9.10 -14.90
CA ILE A 194 -23.16 8.82 -15.81
C ILE A 194 -23.02 7.31 -16.03
N ILE A 195 -23.12 6.50 -14.98
CA ILE A 195 -23.00 5.05 -15.08
C ILE A 195 -24.18 4.47 -15.86
N ASP A 196 -25.41 4.92 -15.57
CA ASP A 196 -26.61 4.50 -16.28
C ASP A 196 -26.48 4.82 -17.78
N TRP A 197 -26.05 6.04 -18.12
CA TRP A 197 -25.82 6.43 -19.51
C TRP A 197 -24.75 5.58 -20.22
N ILE A 198 -23.64 5.26 -19.52
CA ILE A 198 -22.56 4.41 -20.03
C ILE A 198 -23.05 2.98 -20.26
N ASN A 199 -23.87 2.43 -19.37
CA ASN A 199 -24.40 1.08 -19.52
C ASN A 199 -25.37 1.02 -20.71
N GLU A 200 -26.22 2.03 -20.88
CA GLU A 200 -27.18 2.12 -22.01
C GLU A 200 -26.49 2.28 -23.37
N HIS A 201 -25.48 3.16 -23.48
CA HIS A 201 -24.88 3.53 -24.76
C HIS A 201 -23.56 2.82 -25.06
N GLY A 202 -22.89 2.31 -24.04
CA GLY A 202 -21.55 1.73 -24.11
C GLY A 202 -21.50 0.21 -24.07
N ASN A 203 -22.65 -0.47 -23.92
CA ASN A 203 -22.72 -1.93 -23.75
C ASN A 203 -21.80 -2.45 -22.62
N PHE A 204 -21.75 -1.71 -21.52
CA PHE A 204 -21.01 -2.08 -20.31
C PHE A 204 -22.00 -2.58 -19.23
N ASP A 205 -21.58 -3.54 -18.39
CA ASP A 205 -22.33 -4.01 -17.21
C ASP A 205 -21.65 -3.48 -15.93
N ILE A 206 -21.66 -2.14 -15.75
CA ILE A 206 -21.09 -1.54 -14.54
C ILE A 206 -22.14 -1.57 -13.44
N ARG A 207 -21.90 -2.40 -12.42
CA ARG A 207 -22.72 -2.48 -11.22
C ARG A 207 -22.24 -1.55 -10.12
N TYR A 208 -23.19 -0.96 -9.41
CA TYR A 208 -22.92 0.03 -8.38
C TYR A 208 -23.88 -0.05 -7.20
#